data_AF-A0A0K8PMT9-F1
#
_entry.id   AF-A0A0K8PMT9-F1
#
_cell.length_a   1.000
_cell.length_b   1.000
_cell.length_c   1.000
_cell.angle_alpha   90.00
_cell.angle_beta   90.00
_cell.angle_gamma   90.00
#
_symmetry.space_group_name_H-M   'P 1'
#
loop_
_entity.id
_entity.type
_entity.pdbx_description
1 polymer ?
#
loop_
_entity_poly.entity_id
_entity_poly.type
_entity_poly.pdbx_seq_one_letter_code
_entity_poly.pdbx_strand_id
1 'polypeptide(L)' 'MWRKSSYSDGGDNNCLEVADNCPGTVPVRDSKQPDGPILVFGASPWASFLTYVTK' A
#
# COMPACT_ATOMS: atom_id res chain seq x y z
N MET A 1 -1.00 -0.75 11.52
CA MET A 1 -0.19 0.45 11.45
C MET A 1 0.06 0.74 9.99
N TRP A 2 -0.16 1.98 9.57
CA TRP A 2 0.09 2.41 8.20
C TRP A 2 1.56 2.74 8.01
N ARG A 3 2.13 2.28 6.89
CA ARG A 3 3.50 2.57 6.48
C ARG A 3 3.46 3.24 5.10
N LYS A 4 4.05 4.43 5.03
CA LYS A 4 4.19 5.19 3.78
C LYS A 4 5.26 4.55 2.90
N SER A 5 5.07 4.57 1.59
CA SER A 5 6.08 4.10 0.63
C SER A 5 7.32 5.00 0.64
N SER A 6 8.52 4.41 0.51
CA SER A 6 9.78 5.16 0.36
C SER A 6 9.89 5.91 -0.97
N TYR A 7 9.05 5.56 -1.95
CA TYR A 7 8.95 6.27 -3.23
C TYR A 7 8.11 7.55 -3.15
N SER A 8 7.55 7.87 -1.98
CA SER A 8 6.69 9.03 -1.74
C SER A 8 7.42 10.25 -1.16
N ASP A 9 8.76 10.24 -1.17
CA ASP A 9 9.60 11.26 -0.51
C ASP A 9 10.05 12.41 -1.43
N GLY A 10 9.57 12.46 -2.68
CA GLY A 10 10.11 13.39 -3.69
C GLY A 10 9.07 14.05 -4.60
N GLY A 11 8.23 14.96 -4.09
CA GLY A 11 7.36 15.83 -4.90
C GLY A 11 5.91 15.36 -5.10
N ASP A 12 5.22 15.89 -6.12
CA ASP A 12 3.78 15.69 -6.44
C ASP A 12 3.34 14.23 -6.70
N ASN A 13 4.29 13.28 -6.66
CA ASN A 13 4.15 11.88 -7.01
C ASN A 13 3.42 11.09 -5.91
N ASN A 14 2.12 10.90 -6.13
CA ASN A 14 1.18 9.91 -5.56
C ASN A 14 1.68 9.12 -4.34
N CYS A 15 1.18 9.52 -3.17
CA CYS A 15 1.57 8.99 -1.88
C CYS A 15 0.61 7.86 -1.48
N LEU A 16 1.09 6.62 -1.45
CA LEU A 16 0.33 5.45 -0.98
C LEU A 16 0.82 5.01 0.40
N GLU A 17 -0.12 4.53 1.20
CA GLU A 17 0.11 3.90 2.50
C GLU A 17 -0.39 2.46 2.47
N VAL A 18 0.38 1.58 3.11
CA VAL A 18 0.07 0.15 3.20
C VAL A 18 0.02 -0.25 4.67
N ALA A 19 -0.94 -1.09 5.06
CA ALA A 19 -0.97 -1.75 6.36
C ALA A 19 -0.61 -3.23 6.18
N ASP A 20 0.51 -3.65 6.74
CA ASP A 20 1.02 -5.03 6.65
C ASP A 20 0.80 -5.84 7.93
N ASN A 21 0.30 -5.21 8.99
CA ASN A 21 -0.02 -5.85 10.27
C ASN A 21 -1.48 -6.34 10.34
N CYS A 22 -2.12 -6.57 9.19
CA CYS A 22 -3.48 -7.08 9.07
C CYS A 22 -3.42 -8.57 8.67
N PRO A 23 -3.75 -9.52 9.56
CA PRO A 23 -3.65 -10.94 9.22
C PRO A 23 -4.47 -11.29 7.96
N GLY A 24 -3.81 -11.92 6.99
CA GLY A 24 -4.44 -12.38 5.75
C GLY A 24 -4.78 -11.30 4.70
N THR A 25 -4.61 -10.02 5.03
CA THR A 25 -4.97 -8.91 4.14
C THR A 25 -3.92 -7.81 4.12
N VAL A 26 -3.92 -7.03 3.05
CA VAL A 26 -3.04 -5.88 2.88
C VAL A 26 -3.88 -4.69 2.43
N PRO A 27 -4.37 -3.88 3.40
CA PRO A 27 -5.02 -2.62 3.09
C PRO A 27 -4.05 -1.62 2.46
N VAL A 28 -4.52 -0.92 1.42
CA VAL A 28 -3.81 0.15 0.70
C VAL A 28 -4.72 1.36 0.60
N ARG A 29 -4.19 2.54 0.87
CA ARG A 29 -4.93 3.81 0.75
C ARG A 29 -4.08 4.93 0.18
N ASP A 30 -4.75 5.99 -0.26
CA ASP A 30 -4.11 7.26 -0.60
C ASP A 30 -3.75 8.02 0.68
N SER A 31 -2.47 8.34 0.85
CA SER A 31 -1.96 9.09 2.00
C SER A 31 -2.46 10.55 2.03
N LYS A 32 -2.88 11.10 0.89
CA LYS A 32 -3.48 12.45 0.77
C LYS A 32 -4.96 12.46 1.16
N GLN A 33 -5.62 11.29 1.14
CA GLN A 33 -7.02 11.12 1.55
C GLN A 33 -7.12 9.97 2.58
N PRO A 34 -6.60 10.15 3.81
CA PRO A 34 -6.54 9.09 4.80
C PRO A 34 -7.92 8.56 5.24
N ASP A 35 -8.95 9.40 5.12
CA ASP A 35 -10.36 9.07 5.40
C ASP A 35 -11.13 8.60 4.13
N GLY A 36 -10.43 8.51 3.00
CA GLY A 36 -10.97 8.03 1.74
C GLY A 36 -11.08 6.50 1.67
N PRO A 37 -11.51 5.96 0.53
CA PRO A 37 -11.66 4.53 0.33
C PRO A 37 -10.36 3.75 0.53
N ILE A 38 -10.46 2.57 1.15
CA ILE A 38 -9.34 1.65 1.37
C ILE A 38 -9.52 0.46 0.43
N LEU A 39 -8.50 0.16 -0.37
CA LEU A 39 -8.44 -1.06 -1.17
C LEU A 39 -7.86 -2.18 -0.31
N VAL A 40 -8.55 -3.32 -0.22
CA VAL A 40 -8.11 -4.45 0.60
C VAL A 40 -7.73 -5.61 -0.31
N PHE A 41 -6.45 -5.95 -0.32
CA PHE A 41 -5.93 -7.11 -1.05
C PHE A 41 -5.76 -8.31 -0.12
N GLY A 42 -5.84 -9.52 -0.65
CA GLY A 42 -5.40 -10.71 0.08
C GLY A 42 -3.87 -10.75 0.17
N ALA A 43 -3.33 -11.32 1.25
CA ALA A 43 -1.87 -11.41 1.44
C ALA A 43 -1.16 -12.20 0.32
N SER A 44 -1.76 -13.31 -0.14
CA SER A 44 -1.21 -14.12 -1.24
C SER A 44 -1.16 -13.39 -2.58
N PRO A 45 -2.27 -12.82 -3.11
CA PRO A 45 -2.21 -12.07 -4.37
C PRO A 45 -1.35 -10.81 -4.27
N TRP A 46 -1.28 -10.17 -3.10
CA TRP A 46 -0.37 -9.05 -2.86
C TRP A 46 1.10 -9.46 -2.99
N ALA A 47 1.49 -10.61 -2.40
CA ALA A 47 2.84 -11.14 -2.54
C ALA A 47 3.19 -11.46 -4.00
N SER A 48 2.27 -12.09 -4.74
CA SER A 48 2.44 -12.36 -6.18
C SER A 48 2.61 -11.08 -6.99
N PHE A 49 1.82 -10.05 -6.68
CA PHE A 49 1.96 -8.73 -7.30
C PHE A 49 3.35 -8.14 -7.05
N LEU A 50 3.83 -8.15 -5.80
CA LEU A 50 5.16 -7.64 -5.47
C LEU A 50 6.27 -8.38 -6.22
N THR A 51 6.22 -9.72 -6.30
CA THR A 51 7.19 -10.50 -7.09
C THR A 51 7.17 -10.13 -8.57
N TYR A 52 6.00 -9.79 -9.12
CA TYR A 52 5.88 -9.38 -10.52
C TYR A 52 6.44 -7.97 -10.79
N VAL A 53 6.19 -7.00 -9.90
CA VAL A 53 6.58 -5.60 -10.12
C VAL A 53 7.98 -5.25 -9.63
N THR A 54 8.61 -6.10 -8.82
CA THR A 54 9.99 -5.90 -8.33
C THR A 54 10.95 -6.53 -9.33
N LYS A 55 11.78 -5.71 -10.00
CA LYS A 55 12.92 -6.19 -10.80
C LYS A 55 14.05 -6.69 -9.92
#